data_AF-A0A1D3DYJ9-F1
#
_entry.id   AF-A0A1D3DYJ9-F1
#
_cell.length_a   1.000
_cell.length_b   1.000
_cell.length_c   1.000
_cell.angle_alpha   90.00
_cell.angle_beta   90.00
_cell.angle_gamma   90.00
#
_symmetry.space_group_name_H-M   'P 1'
#
loop_
_entity.id
_entity.type
_entity.pdbx_description
1 polymer ?
#
loop_
_entity_poly.entity_id
_entity_poly.type
_entity_poly.pdbx_seq_one_letter_code
_entity_poly.pdbx_strand_id
1 'polypeptide(L)'
;MLHWAGAAYGEGPAADAAPRYAVRRRERIGADAPPGDAVARAVEAHGRLVLEDGIVAAAVAVDPSRWELQTFSLRAGPAPGDAGDVFRVLRLSQPGRAALRHGRHWD
;
A
#
# COMPACT_ATOMS: atom_id res chain seq x y z
N MET A 1 0.29 13.12 -17.96
CA MET A 1 -0.21 13.06 -16.57
C MET A 1 0.24 11.72 -16.00
N LEU A 2 1.11 11.71 -14.99
CA LEU A 2 1.53 10.48 -14.31
C LEU A 2 0.43 10.13 -13.31
N HIS A 3 -0.49 9.25 -13.69
CA HIS A 3 -1.49 8.75 -12.77
C HIS A 3 -1.05 7.40 -12.23
N TRP A 4 -1.01 7.25 -10.92
CA TRP A 4 -0.97 5.93 -10.31
C TRP A 4 -2.38 5.35 -10.35
N ALA A 5 -2.50 4.10 -10.76
CA ALA A 5 -3.77 3.37 -10.71
C ALA A 5 -3.87 2.62 -9.39
N GLY A 6 -4.78 3.06 -8.51
CA GLY A 6 -5.06 2.36 -7.25
C GLY A 6 -5.59 0.96 -7.50
N ALA A 7 -5.05 -0.02 -6.79
CA ALA A 7 -5.34 -1.43 -6.99
C ALA A 7 -6.09 -2.05 -5.80
N ALA A 8 -5.64 -1.74 -4.59
CA ALA A 8 -6.33 -2.10 -3.37
C ALA A 8 -6.05 -1.10 -2.26
N TYR A 9 -6.99 -1.01 -1.33
CA TYR A 9 -6.85 -0.25 -0.08
C TYR A 9 -7.45 -1.04 1.07
N GLY A 10 -6.91 -0.87 2.27
CA GLY A 10 -7.57 -1.38 3.46
C GLY A 10 -7.02 -0.76 4.74
N GLU A 11 -7.86 -0.76 5.77
CA GLU A 11 -7.49 -0.38 7.12
C GLU A 11 -7.11 -1.63 7.93
N GLY A 12 -6.07 -1.51 8.74
CA GLY A 12 -5.57 -2.62 9.55
C GLY A 12 -6.03 -2.57 11.00
N PRO A 13 -5.58 -3.51 11.85
CA PRO A 13 -5.98 -3.60 13.26
C PRO A 13 -5.71 -2.33 14.09
N ALA A 14 -4.79 -1.47 13.66
CA ALA A 14 -4.46 -0.21 14.32
C ALA A 14 -5.06 1.02 13.61
N ALA A 15 -6.19 0.87 12.90
CA ALA A 15 -6.82 1.94 12.11
C ALA A 15 -7.06 3.26 12.89
N ASP A 16 -7.38 3.14 14.18
CA ASP A 16 -7.65 4.26 15.10
C ASP A 16 -6.38 4.83 15.76
N ALA A 17 -5.23 4.19 15.58
CA ALA A 17 -3.96 4.67 16.11
C ALA A 17 -3.35 5.77 15.23
N ALA A 18 -2.59 6.67 15.85
CA ALA A 18 -1.78 7.63 15.12
C ALA A 18 -0.63 6.90 14.39
N PRO A 19 -0.53 6.98 13.05
CA PRO A 19 0.59 6.38 12.34
C PRO A 19 1.87 7.16 12.64
N ARG A 20 2.90 6.42 13.04
CA ARG A 20 4.24 6.97 13.37
C ARG A 20 5.22 6.77 12.21
N TYR A 21 4.96 5.76 11.38
CA TYR A 21 5.81 5.39 10.26
C TYR A 21 4.98 5.22 8.98
N ALA A 22 5.59 5.59 7.86
CA ALA A 22 5.09 5.29 6.53
C ALA A 22 6.15 4.45 5.82
N VAL A 23 5.72 3.40 5.15
CA VAL A 23 6.59 2.53 4.35
C VAL A 23 6.16 2.60 2.91
N ARG A 24 7.14 2.71 2.00
CA ARG A 24 6.95 2.53 0.56
C ARG A 24 7.84 1.38 0.07
N ARG A 25 7.22 0.34 -0.46
CA ARG A 25 7.88 -0.74 -1.19
C ARG A 25 7.59 -0.59 -2.68
N ARG A 26 8.62 -0.80 -3.51
CA ARG A 26 8.56 -0.68 -4.96
C ARG A 26 9.04 -1.98 -5.56
N GLU A 27 8.28 -2.51 -6.51
CA GLU A 27 8.61 -3.75 -7.19
C GLU A 27 8.39 -3.59 -8.68
N ARG A 28 9.44 -3.83 -9.48
CA ARG A 28 9.33 -3.71 -10.94
C ARG A 28 8.52 -4.88 -11.48
N ILE A 29 7.55 -4.58 -12.34
CA ILE A 29 6.87 -5.61 -13.13
C ILE A 29 7.85 -6.03 -14.23
N GLY A 30 8.25 -7.30 -14.20
CA GLY A 30 9.16 -7.88 -15.20
C GLY A 30 8.58 -7.79 -16.61
N ALA A 31 9.43 -7.63 -17.63
CA ALA A 31 8.99 -7.46 -19.02
C ALA A 31 8.15 -8.66 -19.52
N ASP A 32 8.45 -9.87 -19.03
CA ASP A 32 7.76 -11.10 -19.42
C ASP A 32 6.60 -11.47 -18.47
N ALA A 33 6.36 -10.67 -17.42
CA ALA A 33 5.29 -10.93 -16.47
C ALA A 33 3.97 -10.35 -16.97
N PRO A 34 2.88 -11.15 -17.07
CA PRO A 34 1.56 -10.61 -17.34
C PRO A 34 1.20 -9.55 -16.27
N PRO A 35 0.90 -8.29 -16.64
CA PRO A 35 0.66 -7.23 -15.67
C PRO A 35 -0.50 -7.54 -14.72
N GLY A 36 -1.55 -8.19 -15.21
CA GLY A 36 -2.70 -8.63 -14.41
C GLY A 36 -2.30 -9.58 -13.28
N ASP A 37 -1.43 -10.56 -13.57
CA ASP A 37 -0.96 -11.53 -12.58
C ASP A 37 -0.03 -10.91 -11.55
N ALA A 38 0.80 -9.95 -11.97
CA ALA A 38 1.63 -9.18 -11.05
C ALA A 38 0.76 -8.36 -10.08
N VAL A 39 -0.27 -7.70 -10.60
CA VAL A 39 -1.23 -6.91 -9.81
C VAL A 39 -2.05 -7.80 -8.88
N ALA A 40 -2.54 -8.96 -9.34
CA ALA A 40 -3.30 -9.90 -8.52
C ALA A 40 -2.47 -10.41 -7.32
N ARG A 41 -1.22 -10.84 -7.56
CA ARG A 41 -0.29 -11.24 -6.50
C ARG A 41 -0.03 -10.11 -5.50
N ALA A 42 0.10 -8.88 -5.97
CA ALA A 42 0.28 -7.72 -5.10
C ALA A 42 -0.95 -7.44 -4.23
N VAL A 43 -2.16 -7.61 -4.76
CA VAL A 43 -3.41 -7.47 -3.98
C VAL A 43 -3.57 -8.58 -2.95
N GLU A 44 -3.18 -9.82 -3.27
CA GLU A 44 -3.15 -10.92 -2.28
C GLU A 44 -2.14 -10.65 -1.16
N ALA A 45 -0.94 -10.16 -1.51
CA ALA A 45 0.07 -9.75 -0.54
C ALA A 45 -0.43 -8.60 0.34
N HIS A 46 -1.14 -7.63 -0.24
CA HIS A 46 -1.81 -6.55 0.48
C HIS A 46 -2.85 -7.08 1.46
N GLY A 47 -3.63 -8.09 1.07
CA GLY A 47 -4.60 -8.75 1.96
C GLY A 47 -3.94 -9.37 3.20
N ARG A 48 -2.71 -9.87 3.10
CA ARG A 48 -1.94 -10.36 4.26
C ARG A 48 -1.34 -9.21 5.05
N LEU A 49 -0.74 -8.24 4.36
CA LEU A 49 -0.12 -7.06 4.95
C LEU A 49 -1.12 -6.28 5.81
N VAL A 50 -2.34 -6.02 5.32
CA VAL A 50 -3.31 -5.19 6.04
C VAL A 50 -3.74 -5.80 7.38
N LEU A 51 -3.58 -7.12 7.54
CA LEU A 51 -3.89 -7.85 8.78
C LEU A 51 -2.73 -7.86 9.79
N GLU A 52 -1.55 -7.37 9.42
CA GLU A 52 -0.41 -7.31 10.33
C GLU A 52 -0.68 -6.35 11.52
N ASP A 53 -0.21 -6.75 12.69
CA ASP A 53 -0.29 -5.92 13.89
C ASP A 53 0.42 -4.57 13.67
N GLY A 54 -0.23 -3.51 14.15
CA GLY A 54 0.29 -2.15 14.03
C GLY A 54 0.10 -1.50 12.65
N ILE A 55 -0.51 -2.17 11.67
CA ILE A 55 -0.97 -1.50 10.45
C ILE A 55 -2.17 -0.61 10.75
N VAL A 56 -2.02 0.66 10.39
CA VAL A 56 -3.12 1.64 10.39
C VAL A 56 -3.90 1.52 9.07
N ALA A 57 -3.19 1.59 7.94
CA ALA A 57 -3.77 1.39 6.62
C ALA A 57 -2.68 0.97 5.63
N ALA A 58 -3.08 0.27 4.57
CA ALA A 58 -2.21 -0.08 3.46
C ALA A 58 -2.90 0.15 2.11
N ALA A 59 -2.10 0.34 1.06
CA ALA A 59 -2.58 0.49 -0.30
C ALA A 59 -1.60 -0.11 -1.31
N VAL A 60 -2.13 -0.58 -2.43
CA VAL A 60 -1.35 -0.96 -3.62
C VAL A 60 -1.77 -0.08 -4.77
N ALA A 61 -0.80 0.34 -5.58
CA ALA A 61 -1.03 1.04 -6.82
C ALA A 61 -0.03 0.60 -7.90
N VAL A 62 -0.39 0.80 -9.16
CA VAL A 62 0.49 0.62 -10.31
C VAL A 62 0.99 1.98 -10.77
N ASP A 63 2.30 2.13 -10.94
CA ASP A 63 2.93 3.22 -11.67
C ASP A 63 3.20 2.76 -13.12
N PRO A 64 2.33 3.11 -14.09
CA PRO A 64 2.49 2.70 -15.47
C PRO A 64 3.68 3.38 -16.17
N SER A 65 4.23 4.46 -15.61
CA SER A 65 5.36 5.17 -16.23
C SER A 65 6.69 4.44 -16.03
N ARG A 66 6.78 3.66 -14.95
CA ARG A 66 7.96 2.86 -14.62
C ARG A 66 7.72 1.35 -14.71
N TRP A 67 6.47 0.96 -14.95
CA TRP A 67 5.99 -0.41 -14.76
C TRP A 67 6.39 -0.95 -13.37
N GLU A 68 5.96 -0.23 -12.33
CA GLU A 68 6.22 -0.60 -10.95
C GLU A 68 4.91 -0.82 -10.18
N LEU A 69 4.92 -1.82 -9.29
CA LEU A 69 3.97 -1.98 -8.21
C LEU A 69 4.47 -1.18 -7.00
N GLN A 70 3.59 -0.34 -6.48
CA GLN A 70 3.83 0.48 -5.30
C GLN A 70 2.96 -0.04 -4.17
N THR A 71 3.58 -0.48 -3.08
CA THR A 71 2.87 -0.80 -1.83
C THR A 71 3.18 0.27 -0.80
N PHE A 72 2.14 0.86 -0.23
CA PHE A 72 2.24 1.84 0.85
C PHE A 72 1.63 1.25 2.12
N SER A 73 2.26 1.47 3.27
CA SER A 73 1.65 1.15 4.57
C SER A 73 1.92 2.26 5.59
N LEU A 74 0.88 2.64 6.31
CA LEU A 74 0.95 3.47 7.51
C LEU A 74 0.97 2.54 8.73
N ARG A 75 1.93 2.75 9.63
CA ARG A 75 2.17 1.90 10.79
C ARG A 75 2.21 2.69 12.09
N ALA A 76 1.61 2.17 13.15
CA ALA A 76 1.69 2.72 14.49
C ALA A 76 3.05 2.42 15.17
N GLY A 77 3.70 1.33 14.75
CA GLY A 77 5.02 0.89 15.23
C GLY A 77 6.09 0.88 14.13
N PRO A 78 7.36 0.63 14.50
CA PRO A 78 8.46 0.55 13.54
C PRO A 78 8.23 -0.57 12.52
N ALA A 79 8.71 -0.37 11.30
CA ALA A 79 8.66 -1.38 10.25
C ALA A 79 9.81 -2.39 10.38
N PRO A 80 9.65 -3.63 9.88
CA PRO A 80 10.76 -4.57 9.69
C PRO A 80 11.90 -3.99 8.85
N GLY A 81 13.12 -4.53 9.01
CA GLY A 81 14.32 -4.01 8.34
C GLY A 81 14.29 -4.13 6.81
N ASP A 82 13.48 -5.03 6.26
CA ASP A 82 13.30 -5.31 4.83
C ASP A 82 12.04 -4.68 4.24
N ALA A 83 11.36 -3.80 4.98
CA ALA A 83 10.06 -3.26 4.59
C ALA A 83 10.10 -2.29 3.39
N GLY A 84 11.28 -1.80 3.00
CA GLY A 84 11.49 -0.83 1.92
C GLY A 84 11.89 0.56 2.43
N ASP A 85 11.46 1.61 1.73
CA ASP A 85 11.73 2.99 2.15
C ASP A 85 10.86 3.31 3.38
N VAL A 86 11.48 3.59 4.54
CA VAL A 86 10.76 3.91 5.79
C VAL A 86 10.89 5.39 6.12
N PHE A 87 9.76 6.04 6.39
CA PHE A 87 9.65 7.45 6.72
C PHE A 87 8.98 7.65 8.07
N ARG A 88 9.37 8.69 8.80
CA ARG A 88 8.65 9.12 10.01
C ARG A 88 7.47 10.00 9.62
N VAL A 89 6.29 9.67 10.13
CA VAL A 89 5.09 10.49 9.95
C VAL A 89 5.08 11.56 11.04
N LEU A 90 5.28 12.81 10.64
CA LEU A 90 5.19 13.96 11.56
C LEU A 90 3.76 14.51 11.64
N ARG A 91 3.03 14.45 10.51
CA ARG A 91 1.63 14.87 10.41
C ARG A 91 0.97 14.07 9.29
N LEU A 92 -0.23 13.56 9.55
CA LEU A 92 -1.07 12.94 8.53
C LEU A 92 -2.30 13.81 8.26
N SER A 93 -2.46 14.22 7.00
CA SER A 93 -3.71 14.78 6.50
C SER A 93 -4.61 13.63 6.03
N GLN A 94 -5.85 13.57 6.48
CA GLN A 94 -6.78 12.46 6.18
C GLN A 94 -8.12 12.89 5.55
N PRO A 95 -8.15 13.87 4.61
CA PRO A 95 -9.39 14.21 3.93
C PRO A 95 -9.88 13.02 3.11
N GLY A 96 -11.19 12.74 3.17
CA GLY A 96 -11.80 11.69 2.35
C GLY A 96 -11.41 10.25 2.68
N ARG A 97 -10.62 9.99 3.74
CA ARG A 97 -10.21 8.63 4.14
C ARG A 97 -11.43 7.71 4.33
N ALA A 98 -12.46 8.20 5.01
CA ALA A 98 -13.69 7.47 5.25
C ALA A 98 -14.48 7.13 3.97
N ALA A 99 -14.18 7.78 2.84
CA ALA A 99 -14.82 7.53 1.55
C ALA A 99 -14.05 6.54 0.66
N LEU A 100 -12.88 6.05 1.10
CA LEU A 100 -12.09 5.12 0.31
C LEU A 100 -12.74 3.73 0.25
N ARG A 101 -12.87 3.19 -0.96
CA ARG A 101 -13.31 1.81 -1.18
C ARG A 101 -12.26 0.85 -0.59
N HIS A 102 -12.71 -0.07 0.25
CA HIS A 102 -11.86 -1.12 0.82
C HIS A 102 -11.77 -2.31 -0.15
N GLY A 103 -10.67 -3.06 -0.04
CA GLY A 103 -10.40 -4.22 -0.88
C GLY A 103 -9.91 -3.84 -2.27
N ARG A 104 -10.13 -4.75 -3.21
CA ARG A 104 -9.76 -4.61 -4.63
C ARG A 104 -10.61 -3.55 -5.31
N HIS A 105 -10.00 -2.75 -6.20
CA HIS A 105 -10.67 -1.61 -6.84
C HIS A 105 -11.26 -1.89 -8.22
N TRP A 106 -11.04 -3.08 -8.79
CA TRP A 106 -11.68 -3.54 -10.03
C TRP A 106 -12.51 -4.80 -9.79
N ASP A 107 -13.46 -5.05 -10.68
CA ASP A 107 -14.34 -6.21 -10.68
C ASP A 107 -14.04 -7.10 -11.90
#